data_AF-A0AAP6ZNW3-F1
#
_entry.id   AF-A0AAP6ZNW3-F1
#
_cell.length_a   1.000
_cell.length_b   1.000
_cell.length_c   1.000
_cell.angle_alpha   90.00
_cell.angle_beta   90.00
_cell.angle_gamma   90.00
#
_symmetry.space_group_name_H-M   'P 1'
#
loop_
_entity.id
_entity.type
_entity.pdbx_description
1 polymer ?
#
loop_
_entity_poly.entity_id
_entity_poly.type
_entity_poly.pdbx_seq_one_letter_code
_entity_poly.pdbx_strand_id
1 'polypeptide(L)'
;MEKQLNIHRIWWRSVQPGEFYNIERHHQISGGGGSLYIEVPGSMVDATLDFLGKTKSDSDYRIEAHVIGKPNISGVIEFQWKSKKKERLRIANQNRQQPNTKRHPAWTPSNGFPTAPDGIGCKEDAIPYFPEGGLRVYIAETFEGEYYAGFTQGYRPSSMKANHPMWELYSSGVGGVIGTD
;
A
#
# COMPACT_ATOMS: atom_id res chain seq x y z
N MET A 1 5.33 27.01 6.85
CA MET A 1 5.81 26.06 7.88
C MET A 1 5.28 24.70 7.50
N GLU A 2 6.17 23.73 7.25
CA GLU A 2 5.75 22.34 7.12
C GLU A 2 5.35 21.84 8.52
N LYS A 3 4.10 21.37 8.65
CA LYS A 3 3.63 20.78 9.91
C LYS A 3 4.30 19.41 10.04
N GLN A 4 5.16 19.26 11.03
CA GLN A 4 5.76 17.97 11.35
C GLN A 4 4.66 17.05 11.92
N LEU A 5 4.57 15.83 11.39
CA LEU A 5 3.64 14.81 11.90
C LEU A 5 4.31 14.04 13.03
N ASN A 6 3.62 13.90 14.16
CA ASN A 6 4.06 13.05 15.26
C ASN A 6 3.62 11.62 14.99
N ILE A 7 4.46 10.88 14.26
CA ILE A 7 4.16 9.50 13.88
C ILE A 7 4.36 8.56 15.06
N HIS A 8 3.34 7.78 15.39
CA HIS A 8 3.36 6.73 16.41
C HIS A 8 3.81 5.40 15.80
N ARG A 9 3.14 4.96 14.71
CA ARG A 9 3.45 3.68 14.06
C ARG A 9 3.29 3.78 12.54
N ILE A 10 4.03 2.96 11.81
CA ILE A 10 3.96 2.87 10.35
C ILE A 10 3.75 1.41 9.94
N TRP A 11 2.60 1.11 9.35
CA TRP A 11 2.39 -0.12 8.60
C TRP A 11 2.93 0.03 7.18
N TRP A 12 3.60 -0.99 6.66
CA TRP A 12 4.12 -0.93 5.30
C TRP A 12 4.17 -2.29 4.60
N ARG A 13 4.18 -2.26 3.26
CA ARG A 13 4.24 -3.45 2.40
C ARG A 13 5.00 -3.17 1.10
N SER A 14 5.90 -4.09 0.76
CA SER A 14 6.53 -4.18 -0.57
C SER A 14 5.56 -4.69 -1.64
N VAL A 15 5.18 -3.85 -2.59
CA VAL A 15 4.38 -4.23 -3.75
C VAL A 15 5.21 -5.10 -4.68
N GLN A 16 4.69 -6.26 -5.09
CA GLN A 16 5.37 -7.15 -6.02
C GLN A 16 5.08 -6.77 -7.48
N PRO A 17 5.97 -7.09 -8.45
CA PRO A 17 5.73 -6.80 -9.86
C PRO A 17 4.41 -7.37 -10.40
N GLY A 18 4.01 -8.56 -9.95
CA GLY A 18 2.72 -9.16 -10.31
C GLY A 18 1.52 -8.40 -9.73
N GLU A 19 1.65 -7.83 -8.53
CA GLU A 19 0.61 -6.97 -7.94
C GLU A 19 0.55 -5.63 -8.66
N PHE A 20 1.70 -5.05 -9.01
CA PHE A 20 1.78 -3.83 -9.81
C PHE A 20 1.09 -4.00 -11.17
N TYR A 21 1.38 -5.07 -11.90
CA TYR A 21 0.65 -5.45 -13.12
C TYR A 21 -0.87 -5.52 -12.87
N ASN A 22 -1.29 -6.22 -11.81
CA ASN A 22 -2.71 -6.39 -11.49
C ASN A 22 -3.43 -5.07 -11.20
N ILE A 23 -2.77 -4.11 -10.56
CA ILE A 23 -3.38 -2.82 -10.26
C ILE A 23 -3.30 -1.84 -11.45
N GLU A 24 -2.39 -2.02 -12.40
CA GLU A 24 -2.26 -1.14 -13.56
C GLU A 24 -2.92 -1.64 -14.84
N ARG A 25 -3.18 -2.95 -15.00
CA ARG A 25 -3.82 -3.51 -16.21
C ARG A 25 -5.28 -3.11 -16.38
N HIS A 26 -5.84 -3.35 -17.57
CA HIS A 26 -7.28 -3.30 -17.76
C HIS A 26 -7.97 -4.31 -16.82
N HIS A 27 -9.01 -3.85 -16.12
CA HIS A 27 -9.64 -4.60 -15.03
C HIS A 27 -10.24 -5.94 -15.50
N GLN A 28 -10.70 -6.02 -16.76
CA GLN A 28 -11.17 -7.26 -17.38
C GLN A 28 -10.09 -7.90 -18.24
N ILE A 29 -9.97 -9.22 -18.14
CA ILE A 29 -9.12 -10.07 -18.98
C ILE A 29 -9.94 -11.23 -19.54
N SER A 30 -9.46 -11.84 -20.62
CA SER A 30 -10.04 -13.05 -21.19
C SER A 30 -10.06 -14.16 -20.13
N GLY A 31 -11.25 -14.76 -19.89
CA GLY A 31 -11.44 -15.79 -18.86
C GLY A 31 -11.82 -15.29 -17.46
N GLY A 32 -11.89 -13.97 -17.23
CA GLY A 32 -12.47 -13.38 -16.01
C GLY A 32 -11.49 -12.62 -15.10
N GLY A 33 -12.03 -11.65 -14.35
CA GLY A 33 -11.38 -10.43 -13.81
C GLY A 33 -10.15 -10.51 -12.90
N GLY A 34 -9.54 -11.67 -12.64
CA GLY A 34 -8.25 -11.81 -11.95
C GLY A 34 -8.12 -11.06 -10.61
N SER A 35 -6.88 -10.92 -10.11
CA SER A 35 -6.61 -10.08 -8.94
C SER A 35 -6.43 -8.62 -9.37
N LEU A 36 -6.94 -7.68 -8.56
CA LEU A 36 -6.98 -6.22 -8.82
C LEU A 36 -6.63 -5.41 -7.55
N TYR A 37 -5.88 -6.04 -6.63
CA TYR A 37 -5.62 -5.58 -5.28
C TYR A 37 -4.15 -5.80 -4.91
N ILE A 38 -3.71 -5.20 -3.81
CA ILE A 38 -2.42 -5.50 -3.16
C ILE A 38 -2.68 -6.52 -2.05
N GLU A 39 -1.91 -7.61 -2.00
CA GLU A 39 -2.08 -8.67 -1.01
C GLU A 39 -1.31 -8.39 0.29
N VAL A 40 -1.99 -8.60 1.40
CA VAL A 40 -1.38 -8.69 2.73
C VAL A 40 -1.21 -10.18 3.05
N PRO A 41 0.04 -10.69 3.06
CA PRO A 41 0.30 -12.11 3.28
C PRO A 41 -0.10 -12.53 4.69
N GLY A 42 -0.35 -13.82 4.89
CA GLY A 42 -0.78 -14.35 6.19
C GLY A 42 0.17 -14.03 7.34
N SER A 43 1.47 -13.98 7.07
CA SER A 43 2.50 -13.59 8.04
C SER A 43 2.37 -12.15 8.54
N MET A 44 1.62 -11.29 7.85
CA MET A 44 1.38 -9.90 8.23
C MET A 44 -0.04 -9.66 8.77
N VAL A 45 -0.94 -10.65 8.71
CA VAL A 45 -2.35 -10.42 9.05
C VAL A 45 -2.51 -9.94 10.48
N ASP A 46 -1.89 -10.61 11.45
CA ASP A 46 -2.06 -10.25 12.86
C ASP A 46 -1.45 -8.86 13.15
N ALA A 47 -0.28 -8.53 12.60
CA ALA A 47 0.31 -7.20 12.71
C ALA A 47 -0.52 -6.11 12.01
N THR A 48 -1.18 -6.45 10.89
CA THR A 48 -2.07 -5.52 10.18
C THR A 48 -3.32 -5.25 11.01
N LEU A 49 -3.91 -6.29 11.61
CA LEU A 49 -5.08 -6.15 12.46
C LEU A 49 -4.75 -5.33 13.72
N ASP A 50 -3.60 -5.59 14.35
CA ASP A 50 -3.11 -4.80 15.48
C ASP A 50 -2.93 -3.32 15.11
N PHE A 51 -2.28 -3.03 13.98
CA PHE A 51 -2.12 -1.67 13.48
C PHE A 51 -3.47 -0.96 13.27
N LEU A 52 -4.48 -1.67 12.78
CA LEU A 52 -5.82 -1.13 12.57
C LEU A 52 -6.65 -1.05 13.87
N GLY A 53 -6.15 -1.54 15.00
CA GLY A 53 -6.92 -1.70 16.24
C GLY A 53 -8.11 -2.65 16.08
N LYS A 54 -7.95 -3.69 15.25
CA LYS A 54 -8.98 -4.66 14.88
C LYS A 54 -8.63 -6.08 15.28
N THR A 55 -9.65 -6.92 15.27
CA THR A 55 -9.59 -8.35 15.50
C THR A 55 -10.17 -9.09 14.29
N LYS A 56 -9.97 -10.41 14.22
CA LYS A 56 -10.58 -11.23 13.16
C LYS A 56 -12.11 -11.26 13.21
N SER A 57 -12.73 -10.89 14.34
CA SER A 57 -14.18 -10.83 14.52
C SER A 57 -14.82 -9.56 13.96
N ASP A 58 -14.04 -8.51 13.72
CA ASP A 58 -14.57 -7.26 13.18
C ASP A 58 -15.16 -7.44 11.77
N SER A 59 -16.09 -6.55 11.43
CA SER A 59 -16.78 -6.53 10.14
C SER A 59 -16.31 -5.40 9.23
N ASP A 60 -15.64 -4.39 9.77
CA ASP A 60 -15.14 -3.23 9.05
C ASP A 60 -13.65 -3.00 9.30
N TYR A 61 -12.90 -2.94 8.20
CA TYR A 61 -11.45 -2.76 8.19
C TYR A 61 -11.09 -1.60 7.24
N ARG A 62 -11.87 -0.53 7.32
CA ARG A 62 -11.64 0.72 6.58
C ARG A 62 -10.98 1.75 7.49
N ILE A 63 -10.07 2.51 6.92
CA ILE A 63 -9.51 3.72 7.53
C ILE A 63 -9.58 4.85 6.51
N GLU A 64 -9.92 6.05 6.96
CA GLU A 64 -9.72 7.26 6.18
C GLU A 64 -8.27 7.70 6.41
N ALA A 65 -7.50 7.90 5.34
CA ALA A 65 -6.11 8.34 5.43
C ALA A 65 -5.89 9.59 4.59
N HIS A 66 -5.07 10.50 5.09
CA HIS A 66 -4.62 11.67 4.36
C HIS A 66 -3.40 11.35 3.47
N VAL A 67 -3.17 12.10 2.41
CA VAL A 67 -1.93 11.98 1.63
C VAL A 67 -0.79 12.65 2.38
N ILE A 68 0.32 11.92 2.59
CA ILE A 68 1.54 12.50 3.17
C ILE A 68 1.97 13.74 2.38
N GLY A 69 2.23 14.84 3.09
CA GLY A 69 2.60 16.14 2.50
C GLY A 69 1.43 16.92 1.89
N LYS A 70 0.22 16.35 1.80
CA LYS A 70 -1.00 17.00 1.28
C LYS A 70 -2.21 16.65 2.15
N PRO A 71 -2.29 17.14 3.41
CA PRO A 71 -3.31 16.72 4.38
C PRO A 71 -4.75 17.03 3.95
N ASN A 72 -4.96 18.01 3.06
CA ASN A 72 -6.29 18.33 2.54
C ASN A 72 -6.81 17.32 1.50
N ILE A 73 -6.01 16.32 1.14
CA ILE A 73 -6.40 15.23 0.24
C ILE A 73 -6.43 13.95 1.08
N SER A 74 -7.56 13.25 1.06
CA SER A 74 -7.74 11.99 1.78
C SER A 74 -8.53 10.98 0.96
N GLY A 75 -8.53 9.74 1.41
CA GLY A 75 -9.47 8.73 0.94
C GLY A 75 -9.49 7.50 1.83
N VAL A 76 -10.47 6.63 1.57
CA VAL A 76 -10.61 5.37 2.29
C VAL A 76 -9.62 4.33 1.78
N ILE A 77 -8.89 3.70 2.70
CA ILE A 77 -8.16 2.46 2.47
C ILE A 77 -9.01 1.32 3.04
N GLU A 78 -9.42 0.40 2.16
CA GLU A 78 -10.28 -0.72 2.53
C GLU A 78 -9.50 -2.03 2.54
N PHE A 79 -9.44 -2.68 3.71
CA PHE A 79 -8.94 -4.04 3.84
C PHE A 79 -10.09 -5.05 3.78
N GLN A 80 -9.87 -6.17 3.10
CA GLN A 80 -10.87 -7.25 3.00
C GLN A 80 -10.21 -8.62 3.14
N TRP A 81 -10.91 -9.57 3.74
CA TRP A 81 -10.48 -10.97 3.74
C TRP A 81 -10.50 -11.55 2.32
N LYS A 82 -9.41 -12.21 1.89
CA LYS A 82 -9.37 -12.90 0.58
C LYS A 82 -10.27 -14.13 0.53
N SER A 83 -10.51 -14.77 1.67
CA SER A 83 -11.27 -16.01 1.76
C SER A 83 -11.99 -16.12 3.11
N LYS A 84 -12.99 -17.02 3.17
CA LYS A 84 -13.71 -17.34 4.42
C LYS A 84 -12.80 -17.90 5.52
N LYS A 85 -11.63 -18.44 5.18
CA LYS A 85 -10.64 -18.96 6.14
C LYS A 85 -9.90 -17.86 6.90
N LYS A 86 -10.00 -16.60 6.46
CA LYS A 86 -9.35 -15.43 7.11
C LYS A 86 -7.83 -15.59 7.29
N GLU A 87 -7.17 -16.17 6.29
CA GLU A 87 -5.72 -16.42 6.29
C GLU A 87 -4.91 -15.28 5.66
N ARG A 88 -5.55 -14.45 4.82
CA ARG A 88 -4.91 -13.33 4.11
C ARG A 88 -5.88 -12.18 3.95
N LEU A 89 -5.36 -10.96 3.99
CA LEU A 89 -6.08 -9.75 3.68
C LEU A 89 -5.69 -9.24 2.27
N ARG A 90 -6.51 -8.36 1.72
CA ARG A 90 -6.20 -7.56 0.54
C ARG A 90 -6.51 -6.10 0.83
N ILE A 91 -5.68 -5.21 0.32
CA ILE A 91 -6.05 -3.80 0.16
C ILE A 91 -6.91 -3.75 -1.12
N ALA A 92 -8.22 -3.57 -0.96
CA ALA A 92 -9.20 -3.66 -2.04
C ALA A 92 -9.23 -2.40 -2.91
N ASN A 93 -9.88 -2.50 -4.08
CA ASN A 93 -10.14 -1.38 -5.02
C ASN A 93 -8.88 -0.65 -5.50
N GLN A 94 -7.79 -1.39 -5.73
CA GLN A 94 -6.52 -0.78 -6.11
C GLN A 94 -6.32 -0.69 -7.61
N ASN A 95 -7.15 -1.28 -8.47
CA ASN A 95 -6.92 -1.17 -9.91
C ASN A 95 -7.28 0.24 -10.46
N ARG A 96 -6.37 0.88 -11.20
CA ARG A 96 -6.53 2.24 -11.74
C ARG A 96 -7.59 2.32 -12.83
N GLN A 97 -7.67 1.28 -13.65
CA GLN A 97 -8.53 1.20 -14.82
C GLN A 97 -9.92 0.64 -14.52
N GLN A 98 -10.24 0.33 -13.25
CA GLN A 98 -11.55 -0.12 -12.85
C GLN A 98 -12.52 1.07 -12.80
N PRO A 99 -13.73 0.97 -13.38
CA PRO A 99 -14.76 1.98 -13.21
C PRO A 99 -15.03 2.24 -11.73
N ASN A 100 -15.11 3.51 -11.35
CA ASN A 100 -15.33 3.94 -9.96
C ASN A 100 -14.28 3.38 -8.99
N THR A 101 -13.04 3.23 -9.45
CA THR A 101 -11.93 2.83 -8.58
C THR A 101 -11.88 3.72 -7.34
N LYS A 102 -11.67 3.09 -6.19
CA LYS A 102 -11.48 3.76 -4.90
C LYS A 102 -10.03 3.67 -4.46
N ARG A 103 -9.09 3.63 -5.43
CA ARG A 103 -7.67 3.65 -5.12
C ARG A 103 -7.37 4.91 -4.32
N HIS A 104 -6.64 4.73 -3.21
CA HIS A 104 -6.27 5.83 -2.34
C HIS A 104 -5.46 6.89 -3.12
N PRO A 105 -5.72 8.20 -2.95
CA PRO A 105 -5.01 9.26 -3.70
C PRO A 105 -3.49 9.26 -3.52
N ALA A 106 -2.97 8.79 -2.39
CA ALA A 106 -1.52 8.66 -2.19
C ALA A 106 -0.86 7.68 -3.18
N TRP A 107 -1.63 6.77 -3.78
CA TRP A 107 -1.15 5.74 -4.69
C TRP A 107 -1.62 5.99 -6.14
N THR A 108 -1.82 7.25 -6.50
CA THR A 108 -2.17 7.67 -7.86
C THR A 108 -0.99 8.38 -8.56
N PRO A 109 -0.96 8.39 -9.90
CA PRO A 109 0.10 9.08 -10.66
C PRO A 109 0.17 10.59 -10.37
N SER A 110 -0.96 11.23 -10.04
CA SER A 110 -1.02 12.64 -9.64
C SER A 110 -0.27 12.96 -8.35
N ASN A 111 0.07 11.94 -7.56
CA ASN A 111 0.93 12.06 -6.37
C ASN A 111 2.28 11.34 -6.55
N GLY A 112 2.67 11.04 -7.79
CA GLY A 112 3.97 10.47 -8.14
C GLY A 112 4.06 8.94 -8.03
N PHE A 113 2.94 8.26 -7.76
CA PHE A 113 2.94 6.79 -7.72
C PHE A 113 3.24 6.23 -9.13
N PRO A 114 4.03 5.16 -9.27
CA PRO A 114 4.36 4.59 -10.58
C PRO A 114 3.12 4.19 -11.37
N THR A 115 3.22 4.29 -12.69
CA THR A 115 2.13 3.92 -13.59
C THR A 115 2.65 3.22 -14.83
N ALA A 116 1.88 2.25 -15.32
CA ALA A 116 2.12 1.60 -16.59
C ALA A 116 1.07 2.06 -17.62
N PRO A 117 1.38 1.98 -18.94
CA PRO A 117 0.43 2.32 -20.00
C PRO A 117 -0.83 1.46 -19.93
N ASP A 118 -1.96 2.00 -20.39
CA ASP A 118 -3.27 1.33 -20.25
C ASP A 118 -3.35 -0.02 -20.99
N GLY A 119 -2.52 -0.22 -22.03
CA GLY A 119 -2.52 -1.39 -22.90
C GLY A 119 -1.66 -2.57 -22.45
N ILE A 120 -1.09 -2.58 -21.23
CA ILE A 120 -0.30 -3.72 -20.76
C ILE A 120 -1.16 -4.99 -20.66
N GLY A 121 -0.69 -6.09 -21.26
CA GLY A 121 -1.44 -7.35 -21.36
C GLY A 121 -0.93 -8.46 -20.44
N CYS A 122 0.32 -8.36 -19.99
CA CYS A 122 0.94 -9.32 -19.07
C CYS A 122 1.88 -8.65 -18.06
N LYS A 123 2.37 -9.44 -17.10
CA LYS A 123 3.27 -8.95 -16.05
C LYS A 123 4.57 -8.42 -16.65
N GLU A 124 5.08 -9.09 -17.68
CA GLU A 124 6.31 -8.74 -18.37
C GLU A 124 6.23 -7.35 -19.01
N ASP A 125 5.06 -6.95 -19.52
CA ASP A 125 4.81 -5.60 -20.05
C ASP A 125 4.86 -4.50 -18.96
N ALA A 126 4.57 -4.85 -17.71
CA ALA A 126 4.56 -3.92 -16.59
C ALA A 126 5.94 -3.73 -15.94
N ILE A 127 6.86 -4.69 -16.12
CA ILE A 127 8.19 -4.67 -15.49
C ILE A 127 8.98 -3.38 -15.79
N PRO A 128 9.03 -2.86 -17.04
CA PRO A 128 9.76 -1.63 -17.33
C PRO A 128 9.26 -0.38 -16.59
N TYR A 129 8.03 -0.42 -16.06
CA TYR A 129 7.40 0.67 -15.33
C TYR A 129 7.38 0.45 -13.82
N PHE A 130 7.81 -0.74 -13.36
CA PHE A 130 7.99 -1.04 -11.95
C PHE A 130 9.32 -0.45 -11.48
N PRO A 131 9.37 0.36 -10.40
CA PRO A 131 10.60 1.02 -9.98
C PRO A 131 11.73 0.03 -9.66
N GLU A 132 12.90 0.26 -10.26
CA GLU A 132 14.13 -0.43 -9.84
C GLU A 132 14.37 -0.20 -8.34
N GLY A 133 14.87 -1.22 -7.64
CA GLY A 133 14.99 -1.19 -6.19
C GLY A 133 13.68 -1.36 -5.41
N GLY A 134 12.52 -1.37 -6.08
CA GLY A 134 11.23 -1.78 -5.55
C GLY A 134 10.26 -0.64 -5.22
N LEU A 135 9.01 -1.01 -4.91
CA LEU A 135 7.91 -0.12 -4.55
C LEU A 135 7.33 -0.56 -3.21
N ARG A 136 7.19 0.37 -2.25
CA ARG A 136 6.53 0.10 -0.96
C ARG A 136 5.42 1.08 -0.72
N VAL A 137 4.25 0.58 -0.35
CA VAL A 137 3.16 1.40 0.18
C VAL A 137 3.25 1.42 1.70
N TYR A 138 2.90 2.54 2.32
CA TYR A 138 2.86 2.64 3.78
C TYR A 138 1.68 3.49 4.25
N ILE A 139 1.31 3.26 5.51
CA ILE A 139 0.27 3.97 6.24
C ILE A 139 0.87 4.30 7.61
N ALA A 140 0.89 5.57 7.97
CA ALA A 140 1.38 6.09 9.22
C ALA A 140 0.19 6.48 10.11
N GLU A 141 0.17 5.97 11.34
CA GLU A 141 -0.72 6.38 12.42
C GLU A 141 0.01 7.43 13.26
N THR A 142 -0.63 8.56 13.52
CA THR A 142 -0.13 9.61 14.41
C THR A 142 -0.51 9.32 15.86
N PHE A 143 0.16 9.96 16.82
CA PHE A 143 -0.23 9.87 18.24
C PHE A 143 -1.64 10.40 18.50
N GLU A 144 -2.14 11.28 17.63
CA GLU A 144 -3.50 11.81 17.67
C GLU A 144 -4.55 10.85 17.08
N GLY A 145 -4.14 9.69 16.54
CA GLY A 145 -5.03 8.69 15.94
C GLY A 145 -5.40 8.95 14.48
N GLU A 146 -4.79 9.95 13.85
CA GLU A 146 -4.98 10.25 12.42
C GLU A 146 -4.09 9.36 11.55
N TYR A 147 -4.60 8.96 10.38
CA TYR A 147 -3.88 8.13 9.42
C TYR A 147 -3.39 8.93 8.22
N TYR A 148 -2.20 8.60 7.75
CA TYR A 148 -1.60 9.18 6.54
C TYR A 148 -1.02 8.08 5.67
N ALA A 149 -1.25 8.13 4.37
CA ALA A 149 -0.72 7.16 3.42
C ALA A 149 0.29 7.79 2.47
N GLY A 150 1.25 6.97 2.08
CA GLY A 150 2.29 7.33 1.13
C GLY A 150 2.91 6.09 0.50
N PHE A 151 3.99 6.31 -0.24
CA PHE A 151 4.78 5.25 -0.82
C PHE A 151 6.25 5.66 -0.88
N THR A 152 7.12 4.67 -1.02
CA THR A 152 8.54 4.85 -1.37
C THR A 152 8.85 4.00 -2.59
N GLN A 153 9.82 4.45 -3.37
CA GLN A 153 10.31 3.72 -4.53
C GLN A 153 11.83 3.84 -4.61
N GLY A 154 12.46 2.97 -5.39
CA GLY A 154 13.90 3.00 -5.54
C GLY A 154 14.63 2.13 -4.53
N TYR A 155 15.95 2.15 -4.63
CA TYR A 155 16.83 1.61 -3.61
C TYR A 155 16.79 2.46 -2.33
N ARG A 156 17.24 1.86 -1.22
CA ARG A 156 17.52 2.61 0.00
C ARG A 156 18.48 3.76 -0.33
N PRO A 157 18.18 5.02 0.08
CA PRO A 157 19.11 6.12 -0.09
C PRO A 157 20.46 5.78 0.57
N SER A 158 21.57 6.01 -0.14
CA SER A 158 22.92 5.69 0.37
C SER A 158 23.31 6.49 1.61
N SER A 159 22.69 7.66 1.80
CA SER A 159 22.85 8.52 2.98
C SER A 159 22.00 8.09 4.18
N MET A 160 21.05 7.16 4.01
CA MET A 160 20.20 6.68 5.10
C MET A 160 21.03 5.81 6.04
N LYS A 161 21.00 6.13 7.33
CA LYS A 161 21.69 5.34 8.37
C LYS A 161 20.76 4.28 8.94
N ALA A 162 21.34 3.22 9.53
CA ALA A 162 20.59 2.12 10.13
C ALA A 162 19.61 2.53 11.24
N ASN A 163 19.91 3.62 11.95
CA ASN A 163 19.05 4.19 12.98
C ASN A 163 17.99 5.17 12.43
N HIS A 164 17.88 5.32 11.11
CA HIS A 164 16.83 6.14 10.53
C HIS A 164 15.46 5.46 10.73
N PRO A 165 14.41 6.15 11.17
CA PRO A 165 13.10 5.54 11.46
C PRO A 165 12.50 4.77 10.27
N MET A 166 12.85 5.16 9.04
CA MET A 166 12.39 4.52 7.81
C MET A 166 13.32 3.41 7.28
N TRP A 167 14.36 3.01 8.01
CA TRP A 167 15.33 2.01 7.53
C TRP A 167 14.67 0.69 7.11
N GLU A 168 13.70 0.25 7.91
CA GLU A 168 12.97 -1.01 7.75
C GLU A 168 12.10 -1.04 6.49
N LEU A 169 11.63 0.11 5.98
CA LEU A 169 10.85 0.21 4.73
C LEU A 169 11.63 -0.32 3.51
N TYR A 170 12.96 -0.30 3.57
CA TYR A 170 13.84 -0.76 2.51
C TYR A 170 14.51 -2.09 2.82
N SER A 171 14.08 -2.80 3.87
CA SER A 171 14.54 -4.16 4.16
C SER A 171 14.12 -5.14 3.04
N SER A 172 14.71 -6.33 3.04
CA SER A 172 14.27 -7.43 2.16
C SER A 172 12.94 -8.06 2.60
N GLY A 173 12.29 -7.51 3.62
CA GLY A 173 11.02 -7.98 4.13
C GLY A 173 9.85 -7.75 3.17
N VAL A 174 8.80 -8.53 3.37
CA VAL A 174 7.53 -8.32 2.68
C VAL A 174 6.81 -7.08 3.23
N GLY A 175 6.98 -6.77 4.50
CA GLY A 175 6.34 -5.64 5.16
C GLY A 175 6.35 -5.84 6.68
N GLY A 176 5.77 -4.89 7.40
CA GLY A 176 5.68 -4.94 8.86
C GLY A 176 5.06 -3.68 9.44
N VAL A 177 5.14 -3.56 10.77
CA VAL A 177 4.79 -2.35 11.50
C VAL A 177 6.06 -1.84 12.18
N ILE A 178 6.39 -0.57 11.96
CA ILE A 178 7.49 0.13 12.63
C ILE A 178 6.84 0.98 13.71
N GLY A 179 7.18 0.74 14.97
CA GLY A 179 6.70 1.54 16.10
C GLY A 179 7.76 2.51 16.60
N THR A 180 7.32 3.54 17.30
CA THR A 180 8.17 4.25 18.26
C THR A 180 8.21 3.42 19.54
N ASP A 181 9.40 2.97 19.94
CA ASP A 181 9.63 2.38 21.27
C ASP A 181 9.33 3.40 22.39
#